data_AF-S1RKQ8-F1
#
_entry.id   AF-S1RKQ8-F1
#
_cell.length_a   1.000
_cell.length_b   1.000
_cell.length_c   1.000
_cell.angle_alpha   90.00
_cell.angle_beta   90.00
_cell.angle_gamma   90.00
#
_symmetry.space_group_name_H-M   'P 1'
#
loop_
_entity.id
_entity.type
_entity.pdbx_description
1 polymer ?
#
loop_
_entity_poly.entity_id
_entity_poly.type
_entity_poly.pdbx_seq_one_letter_code
_entity_poly.pdbx_strand_id
1 'polypeptide(L)'
;MSEETSYQVSQIYDSALYDSFVKINEDEFNHHIFGLYKVELEKANHQAIEKYLNGNEANDSLGEEWIELNELNEQNASPLILKVLATSEDFQAKRYPDWEIY
;
A
#
# COMPACT_ATOMS: atom_id res chain seq x y z
N MET A 1 -3.46 5.77 6.00
CA MET A 1 -2.15 6.46 6.21
C MET A 1 -2.08 7.05 7.62
N SER A 2 -3.01 7.90 8.06
CA SER A 2 -2.89 8.57 9.37
C SER A 2 -2.84 7.62 10.57
N GLU A 3 -3.59 6.51 10.56
CA GLU A 3 -3.62 5.51 11.63
C GLU A 3 -2.28 4.78 11.78
N GLU A 4 -1.71 4.35 10.65
CA GLU A 4 -0.50 3.53 10.60
C GLU A 4 0.81 4.34 10.59
N THR A 5 0.80 5.60 10.14
CA THR A 5 2.05 6.31 9.79
C THR A 5 2.13 7.79 10.20
N SER A 6 1.08 8.36 10.84
CA SER A 6 0.95 9.83 11.06
C SER A 6 1.00 10.73 9.80
N TYR A 7 1.14 10.18 8.60
CA TYR A 7 1.09 10.97 7.37
C TYR A 7 -0.34 11.09 6.85
N GLN A 8 -0.60 12.24 6.24
CA GLN A 8 -1.78 12.45 5.40
C GLN A 8 -1.34 12.53 3.94
N VAL A 9 -2.18 11.98 3.07
CA VAL A 9 -1.98 12.08 1.62
C VAL A 9 -2.43 13.46 1.19
N SER A 10 -1.51 14.28 0.68
CA SER A 10 -1.82 15.59 0.12
C SER A 10 -2.17 15.50 -1.37
N GLN A 11 -1.54 14.59 -2.11
CA GLN A 11 -1.79 14.40 -3.53
C GLN A 11 -1.61 12.94 -3.97
N ILE A 12 -2.37 12.52 -4.99
CA ILE A 12 -2.23 11.22 -5.68
C ILE A 12 -1.83 11.48 -7.13
N TYR A 13 -0.69 10.95 -7.54
CA TYR A 13 -0.11 11.13 -8.88
C TYR A 13 -0.55 10.04 -9.84
N ASP A 14 -0.32 8.79 -9.45
CA ASP A 14 -0.56 7.61 -10.28
C ASP A 14 -1.19 6.51 -9.43
N SER A 15 -1.90 5.62 -10.09
CA SER A 15 -2.42 4.42 -9.46
C SER A 15 -2.45 3.25 -10.43
N ALA A 16 -2.08 2.10 -9.89
CA ALA A 16 -2.08 0.84 -10.59
C ALA A 16 -2.93 -0.20 -9.83
N LEU A 17 -3.64 -1.06 -10.56
CA LEU A 17 -4.39 -2.16 -9.97
C LEU A 17 -3.67 -3.47 -10.27
N TYR A 18 -3.47 -4.27 -9.23
CA TYR A 18 -2.82 -5.57 -9.32
C TYR A 18 -3.71 -6.62 -8.69
N ASP A 19 -3.52 -7.86 -9.14
CA ASP A 19 -4.07 -9.02 -8.48
C ASP A 19 -3.05 -10.15 -8.35
N SER A 20 -3.27 -11.00 -7.34
CA SER A 20 -2.42 -12.15 -7.05
C SER A 20 -3.19 -13.24 -6.33
N PHE A 21 -2.79 -14.50 -6.55
CA PHE A 21 -3.28 -15.64 -5.79
C PHE A 21 -2.23 -16.03 -4.75
N VAL A 22 -2.59 -15.94 -3.47
CA VAL A 22 -1.73 -16.30 -2.34
C VAL A 22 -2.21 -17.61 -1.75
N LYS A 23 -1.33 -18.60 -1.69
CA LYS A 23 -1.64 -19.93 -1.13
C LYS A 23 -1.86 -19.84 0.38
N ILE A 24 -2.98 -20.35 0.87
CA ILE A 24 -3.31 -20.40 2.31
C ILE A 24 -2.97 -21.79 2.88
N ASN A 25 -3.35 -22.84 2.15
CA ASN A 25 -3.09 -24.24 2.46
C ASN A 25 -2.98 -25.05 1.15
N GLU A 26 -2.89 -26.39 1.22
CA GLU A 26 -2.56 -27.24 0.07
C GLU A 26 -3.44 -27.02 -1.16
N ASP A 27 -4.75 -26.81 -0.97
CA ASP A 27 -5.76 -26.73 -2.03
C ASP A 27 -6.49 -25.37 -2.09
N GLU A 28 -6.08 -24.38 -1.28
CA GLU A 28 -6.77 -23.10 -1.15
C GLU A 28 -5.86 -21.90 -1.46
N PHE A 29 -6.38 -21.00 -2.29
CA PHE A 29 -5.74 -19.72 -2.61
C PHE A 29 -6.71 -18.57 -2.32
N ASN A 30 -6.21 -17.53 -1.67
CA ASN A 30 -6.87 -16.24 -1.61
C ASN A 30 -6.55 -15.43 -2.85
N HIS A 31 -7.58 -14.91 -3.52
CA HIS A 31 -7.43 -13.91 -4.57
C HIS A 31 -7.34 -12.53 -3.93
N HIS A 32 -6.16 -11.94 -3.93
CA HIS A 32 -5.93 -10.58 -3.50
C HIS A 32 -6.00 -9.65 -4.70
N ILE A 33 -6.87 -8.64 -4.62
CA ILE A 33 -6.89 -7.51 -5.56
C ILE A 33 -6.50 -6.28 -4.75
N PHE A 34 -5.51 -5.53 -5.21
CA PHE A 34 -5.00 -4.36 -4.49
C PHE A 34 -4.62 -3.22 -5.44
N GLY A 35 -4.83 -2.00 -4.97
CA GLY A 35 -4.40 -0.79 -5.66
C GLY A 35 -3.09 -0.26 -5.07
N LEU A 36 -2.12 0.05 -5.92
CA LEU A 36 -0.93 0.79 -5.54
C LEU A 36 -1.09 2.26 -5.95
N TYR A 37 -0.76 3.18 -5.06
CA TYR A 37 -0.87 4.62 -5.31
C TYR A 37 0.48 5.29 -5.10
N LYS A 38 0.90 6.12 -6.07
CA LYS A 38 2.00 7.06 -5.87
C LYS A 38 1.44 8.35 -5.28
N VAL A 39 1.87 8.67 -4.07
CA VAL A 39 1.30 9.78 -3.28
C VAL A 39 2.36 10.76 -2.82
N GLU A 40 1.94 12.01 -2.61
CA GLU A 40 2.66 12.97 -1.79
C GLU A 40 2.12 12.90 -0.36
N LEU A 41 3.03 12.92 0.61
CA LEU A 41 2.69 12.85 2.03
C LEU A 41 3.05 14.15 2.71
N GLU A 42 2.14 14.62 3.55
CA GLU A 42 2.38 15.68 4.50
C GLU A 42 2.33 15.12 5.91
N LYS A 43 3.26 15.55 6.76
CA LYS A 43 3.26 15.16 8.17
C LYS A 43 2.02 15.77 8.83
N ALA A 44 1.09 14.94 9.28
CA ALA A 44 -0.09 15.43 9.95
C ALA A 44 0.31 16.06 11.29
N ASN A 45 -0.31 17.19 11.63
CA ASN A 45 -0.29 17.69 12.99
C ASN A 45 -1.22 16.83 13.84
N HIS A 46 -0.73 15.75 14.48
CA HIS A 46 -0.96 15.45 15.91
C HIS A 46 -0.74 13.99 16.33
N GLN A 47 -0.31 13.88 17.60
CA GLN A 47 -0.40 12.76 18.56
C GLN A 47 0.34 11.46 18.22
N ALA A 48 0.84 10.85 19.29
CA ALA A 48 1.65 9.63 19.25
C ALA A 48 0.87 8.50 18.56
N ILE A 49 1.37 8.09 17.39
CA ILE A 49 1.00 6.87 16.65
C ILE A 49 0.90 5.67 17.60
N GLU A 50 1.69 5.67 18.67
CA GLU A 50 1.68 4.71 19.79
C GLU A 50 0.28 4.41 20.35
N LYS A 51 -0.69 5.32 20.22
CA LYS A 51 -2.09 5.04 20.61
C LYS A 51 -2.80 4.08 19.65
N TYR A 52 -2.47 4.15 18.36
CA TYR A 52 -3.05 3.36 17.29
C TYR A 52 -2.24 2.07 17.08
N LEU A 53 -0.92 2.16 17.00
CA LEU A 53 0.00 1.02 16.96
C LEU A 53 0.23 0.44 18.37
N ASN A 54 -0.84 0.02 19.02
CA ASN A 54 -0.79 -0.56 20.36
C ASN A 54 -0.62 -2.09 20.35
N GLY A 55 -0.54 -2.70 19.16
CA GLY A 55 -0.25 -4.11 18.94
C GLY A 55 -1.34 -5.06 19.45
N ASN A 56 -2.54 -4.54 19.73
CA ASN A 56 -3.67 -5.34 20.19
C ASN A 56 -4.54 -5.84 19.03
N GLU A 57 -4.46 -5.23 17.85
CA GLU A 57 -5.14 -5.74 16.66
C GLU A 57 -4.20 -6.64 15.85
N ALA A 58 -4.74 -7.75 15.34
CA ALA A 58 -3.96 -8.75 14.60
C ALA A 58 -3.32 -8.21 13.31
N ASN A 59 -3.80 -7.07 12.81
CA ASN A 59 -3.36 -6.46 11.55
C ASN A 59 -2.58 -5.17 11.74
N ASP A 60 -2.27 -4.77 12.98
CA ASP A 60 -1.47 -3.57 13.23
C ASP A 60 -0.01 -3.77 12.79
N SER A 61 0.57 -2.74 12.19
CA SER A 61 2.01 -2.72 11.94
C SER A 61 2.80 -2.55 13.25
N LEU A 62 4.05 -3.00 13.27
CA LEU A 62 4.96 -2.76 14.41
C LEU A 62 5.55 -1.34 14.40
N GLY A 63 5.35 -0.59 13.32
CA GLY A 63 5.93 0.72 13.07
C GLY A 63 6.11 1.01 11.59
N GLU A 64 6.78 2.13 11.30
CA GLU A 64 7.01 2.67 9.96
C GLU A 64 8.49 2.96 9.72
N GLU A 65 8.95 2.77 8.49
CA GLU A 65 10.29 3.16 8.04
C GLU A 65 10.28 3.62 6.58
N TRP A 66 11.21 4.51 6.25
CA TRP A 66 11.46 4.96 4.87
C TRP A 66 12.64 4.19 4.31
N ILE A 67 12.40 3.40 3.26
CA ILE A 67 13.42 2.63 2.55
C ILE A 67 13.42 3.03 1.07
N GLU A 68 14.60 3.15 0.49
CA GLU A 68 14.76 3.38 -0.95
C GLU A 68 14.24 2.18 -1.75
N LEU A 69 13.51 2.42 -2.83
CA LEU A 69 12.86 1.33 -3.58
C LEU A 69 13.85 0.29 -4.13
N ASN A 70 15.08 0.69 -4.42
CA ASN A 70 16.14 -0.19 -4.91
C ASN A 70 16.80 -1.05 -3.81
N GLU A 71 16.49 -0.79 -2.53
CA GLU A 71 16.94 -1.58 -1.39
C GLU A 71 15.92 -2.67 -0.99
N LEU A 72 14.71 -2.63 -1.57
CA LEU A 72 13.69 -3.65 -1.35
C LEU A 72 14.08 -4.98 -2.02
N ASN A 73 13.97 -6.07 -1.27
CA ASN A 73 14.36 -7.42 -1.67
C ASN A 73 13.51 -8.48 -0.95
N GLU A 74 13.72 -9.76 -1.27
CA GLU A 74 12.97 -10.88 -0.70
C GLU A 74 13.12 -11.04 0.82
N GLN A 75 14.14 -10.42 1.43
CA GLN A 75 14.37 -10.49 2.87
C GLN A 75 13.64 -9.39 3.66
N ASN A 76 13.27 -8.27 3.04
CA ASN A 76 12.66 -7.12 3.72
C ASN A 76 11.31 -6.68 3.14
N ALA A 77 10.88 -7.24 2.00
CA ALA A 77 9.64 -6.83 1.34
C ALA A 77 8.73 -8.03 1.04
N SER A 78 7.42 -7.77 1.02
CA SER A 78 6.44 -8.75 0.56
C SER A 78 6.68 -9.09 -0.91
N PRO A 79 6.52 -10.37 -1.33
CA PRO A 79 6.57 -10.78 -2.73
C PRO A 79 5.63 -9.97 -3.65
N LEU A 80 4.53 -9.44 -3.10
CA LEU A 80 3.61 -8.58 -3.85
C LEU A 80 4.29 -7.27 -4.29
N ILE A 81 5.02 -6.61 -3.38
CA ILE A 81 5.73 -5.36 -3.69
C ILE A 81 6.87 -5.61 -4.66
N LEU A 82 7.63 -6.70 -4.49
CA LEU A 82 8.70 -7.08 -5.41
C LEU A 82 8.17 -7.37 -6.82
N LYS A 83 7.02 -8.04 -6.92
CA LYS A 83 6.35 -8.27 -8.20
C LYS A 83 5.95 -6.95 -8.87
N VAL A 84 5.42 -6.00 -8.10
CA VAL A 84 5.09 -4.67 -8.63
C VAL A 84 6.33 -3.94 -9.12
N LEU A 85 7.43 -3.93 -8.36
CA LEU A 85 8.68 -3.29 -8.78
C LEU A 85 9.32 -3.94 -10.02
N ALA A 86 9.14 -5.25 -10.21
CA ALA A 86 9.61 -5.97 -11.39
C ALA A 86 8.69 -5.79 -12.62
N THR A 87 7.46 -5.32 -12.43
CA THR A 87 6.49 -5.16 -13.51
C THR A 87 6.82 -3.89 -14.29
N SER A 88 7.10 -4.04 -15.59
CA SER A 88 7.40 -2.91 -16.50
C SER A 88 6.14 -2.31 -17.14
N GLU A 89 4.96 -2.81 -16.79
CA GLU A 89 3.69 -2.33 -17.35
C GLU A 89 3.17 -1.16 -16.51
N ASP A 90 3.18 0.03 -17.11
CA ASP A 90 2.47 1.20 -16.61
C ASP A 90 0.96 0.95 -16.74
N PHE A 91 0.36 0.17 -15.83
CA PHE A 91 -1.08 0.17 -15.69
C PHE A 91 -1.50 1.49 -15.04
N GLN A 92 -1.99 2.42 -15.86
CA GLN A 92 -2.57 3.67 -15.39
C GLN A 92 -4.08 3.52 -15.25
N ALA A 93 -4.59 3.77 -14.04
CA ALA A 93 -6.04 3.82 -13.84
C ALA A 93 -6.67 4.92 -14.70
N LYS A 94 -7.76 4.59 -15.41
CA LYS A 94 -8.53 5.58 -16.16
C LYS A 94 -9.19 6.57 -15.20
N ARG A 95 -8.99 7.86 -15.46
CA ARG A 95 -9.61 8.96 -14.71
C ARG A 95 -10.78 9.51 -15.51
N TYR A 96 -11.94 9.63 -14.87
CA TYR A 96 -13.12 10.26 -15.44
C TYR A 96 -13.50 11.47 -14.58
N PRO A 97 -12.79 12.60 -14.72
CA PRO A 97 -13.01 13.76 -13.85
C PRO A 97 -14.43 14.35 -14.00
N ASP A 98 -15.05 14.16 -15.16
CA ASP A 98 -16.37 14.68 -15.50
C ASP A 98 -17.47 13.60 -15.47
N TRP A 99 -17.25 12.49 -14.74
CA TRP A 99 -18.27 11.44 -14.61
C TRP A 99 -19.44 11.94 -13.75
N GLU A 100 -20.58 12.23 -14.38
CA GLU A 100 -21.83 12.54 -13.69
C GLU A 100 -22.54 11.25 -13.26
N ILE A 101 -22.92 11.15 -11.98
CA ILE A 101 -23.77 10.06 -11.46
C ILE A 101 -25.22 10.55 -11.54
N TYR A 102 -26.04 9.88 -12.36
CA TYR A 102 -27.47 10.14 -12.50
C TYR A 102 -28.32 9.35 -11.50
#